data_AF-A0A957GA64-F1
#
_entry.id   AF-A0A957GA64-F1
#
_cell.length_a   1.000
_cell.length_b   1.000
_cell.length_c   1.000
_cell.angle_alpha   90.00
_cell.angle_beta   90.00
_cell.angle_gamma   90.00
#
_symmetry.space_group_name_H-M   'P 1'
#
loop_
_entity.id
_entity.type
_entity.pdbx_description
1 polymer ?
#
loop_
_entity_poly.entity_id
_entity_poly.type
_entity_poly.pdbx_seq_one_letter_code
_entity_poly.pdbx_strand_id
1 'polypeptide(L)'
;MPRTRPLLPVLLVLFFTALAVWGSPFLYDVGNSGRYLVGVLRHLDPALFPGDAVVDSLARFHSLFYDSLGVGLAAVGLTPAGLSGAMFVLYALTRLLTFALLFLLVQTLAARTDPAGAAGETVWGFLFLAALAVHVKPTLLGGTQLFPPLLRHSEAALLLALVGLVFLFRGRRLLFWVCAALIIFVHSIIGLQFVLSVAPPLLLLERRAWRAHLPGVLLLGAAMLAYALFFGPPAMTTAEADIFLAAKGSIDHVSLLNQDWRSWLAAVGVLALATAVYHHLLRGDRRYDLLFWAMVSGGVAGLAISALALLTRLVPLVQIQPMRTFLWVTFFAYLLLALATARAWRQAPWLGLILTGFVVSTILGFIWWLAFAGLGVGYVLLARVPLLAGRVSPAGRDKLAQWGVLAVAVGMLLAGLAGRWLPDSLGDWGLILPAGLLAYLALAGWSRPGARSAVLGLLLAAALLAASIDTYARYARASDDNWQVMCAWVVENTAPTDQFYVTAPAPFRTCAWRPALANDYSAVAWVDPTVFAQSREIDKQLRAALQAGQWDVTQLRGLAAAAGADYILVAQPFAAPDVPPLFQTGPYALFPTR
;
A
#
# COMPACT_ATOMS: atom_id res chain seq x y z
N MET A 1 28.26 -32.89 -2.74
CA MET A 1 28.12 -31.43 -2.56
C MET A 1 28.07 -31.13 -1.07
N PRO A 2 28.92 -30.26 -0.51
CA PRO A 2 28.79 -29.85 0.88
C PRO A 2 27.46 -29.12 1.04
N ARG A 3 26.64 -29.54 2.01
CA ARG A 3 25.46 -28.79 2.47
C ARG A 3 25.96 -27.46 3.02
N THR A 4 26.04 -26.43 2.18
CA THR A 4 26.24 -25.06 2.65
C THR A 4 25.10 -24.77 3.62
N ARG A 5 25.47 -24.47 4.87
CA ARG A 5 24.53 -24.14 5.95
C ARG A 5 23.56 -23.04 5.47
N PRO A 6 22.32 -22.97 5.98
CA PRO A 6 21.31 -21.98 5.59
C PRO A 6 21.65 -20.52 5.94
N LEU A 7 22.92 -20.19 6.20
CA LEU A 7 23.38 -18.89 6.68
C LEU A 7 23.07 -17.77 5.67
N LEU A 8 23.33 -17.97 4.36
CA LEU A 8 23.10 -16.92 3.36
C LEU A 8 21.61 -16.56 3.19
N PRO A 9 20.67 -17.52 3.04
CA PRO A 9 19.24 -17.21 3.06
C PRO A 9 18.79 -16.50 4.34
N VAL A 10 19.31 -16.92 5.51
CA VAL A 10 19.01 -16.27 6.80
C VAL A 10 19.52 -14.83 6.82
N LEU A 11 20.77 -14.59 6.42
CA LEU A 11 21.36 -13.25 6.35
C LEU A 11 20.61 -12.34 5.39
N LEU A 12 20.15 -12.86 4.26
CA LEU A 12 19.33 -12.10 3.31
C LEU A 12 17.95 -11.79 3.91
N VAL A 13 17.26 -12.76 4.51
CA VAL A 13 15.99 -12.50 5.21
C VAL A 13 16.16 -11.42 6.28
N LEU A 14 17.24 -11.50 7.08
CA LEU A 14 17.56 -10.49 8.10
C LEU A 14 17.82 -9.11 7.48
N PHE A 15 18.59 -9.04 6.39
CA PHE A 15 18.88 -7.79 5.68
C PHE A 15 17.60 -7.13 5.10
N PHE A 16 16.76 -7.89 4.41
CA PHE A 16 15.52 -7.38 3.83
C PHE A 16 14.51 -6.97 4.90
N THR A 17 14.42 -7.75 5.98
CA THR A 17 13.62 -7.40 7.16
C THR A 17 14.10 -6.09 7.76
N ALA A 18 15.42 -5.95 7.94
CA ALA A 18 16.00 -4.75 8.51
C ALA A 18 15.66 -3.51 7.66
N LEU A 19 15.78 -3.61 6.34
CA LEU A 19 15.38 -2.52 5.45
C LEU A 19 13.87 -2.26 5.46
N ALA A 20 13.01 -3.27 5.64
CA ALA A 20 11.57 -3.05 5.71
C ALA A 20 11.13 -2.38 7.03
N VAL A 21 11.83 -2.65 8.13
CA VAL A 21 11.54 -2.06 9.45
C VAL A 21 12.17 -0.67 9.59
N TRP A 22 13.44 -0.52 9.19
CA TRP A 22 14.21 0.71 9.42
C TRP A 22 14.42 1.57 8.16
N GLY A 23 14.34 0.98 6.97
CA GLY A 23 14.51 1.69 5.70
C GLY A 23 13.25 2.44 5.23
N SER A 24 12.09 2.10 5.79
CA SER A 24 10.87 2.90 5.67
C SER A 24 10.42 3.29 7.08
N PRO A 25 10.52 4.56 7.49
CA PRO A 25 10.18 4.97 8.84
C PRO A 25 8.70 4.72 9.10
N PHE A 26 8.43 4.23 10.30
CA PHE A 26 7.10 4.03 10.82
C PHE A 26 6.37 5.37 10.88
N LEU A 27 5.28 5.51 10.13
CA LEU A 27 4.52 6.77 10.04
C LEU A 27 3.32 6.81 10.97
N TYR A 28 3.44 6.23 12.16
CA TYR A 28 2.40 6.41 13.16
C TYR A 28 2.00 7.86 13.22
N ASP A 29 0.68 8.09 13.21
CA ASP A 29 0.04 9.40 13.21
C ASP A 29 -0.18 10.10 11.85
N VAL A 30 0.71 9.97 10.85
CA VAL A 30 0.70 10.87 9.67
C VAL A 30 -0.27 10.44 8.54
N GLY A 31 -1.37 9.71 8.84
CA GLY A 31 -2.32 9.30 7.79
C GLY A 31 -3.60 8.58 8.22
N ASN A 32 -4.30 8.02 7.23
CA ASN A 32 -5.65 7.39 7.23
C ASN A 32 -5.92 6.24 8.25
N SER A 33 -5.02 6.03 9.21
CA SER A 33 -5.16 5.08 10.32
C SER A 33 -5.83 5.71 11.54
N GLY A 34 -5.74 7.04 11.74
CA GLY A 34 -6.30 7.71 12.94
C GLY A 34 -7.81 7.49 13.12
N ARG A 35 -8.57 7.54 12.02
CA ARG A 35 -10.03 7.31 12.02
C ARG A 35 -10.49 6.00 12.66
N TYR A 36 -9.69 4.94 12.57
CA TYR A 36 -10.04 3.63 13.13
C TYR A 36 -9.44 3.38 14.51
N LEU A 37 -8.41 4.16 14.86
CA LEU A 37 -7.81 4.12 16.18
C LEU A 37 -8.67 4.82 17.23
N VAL A 38 -9.63 5.66 16.81
CA VAL A 38 -10.64 6.23 17.72
C VAL A 38 -11.34 5.15 18.55
N GLY A 39 -11.76 4.04 17.92
CA GLY A 39 -12.36 2.90 18.63
C GLY A 39 -11.39 2.26 19.62
N VAL A 40 -10.13 2.04 19.20
CA VAL A 40 -9.06 1.52 20.06
C VAL A 40 -8.86 2.42 21.28
N LEU A 41 -8.78 3.73 21.07
CA LEU A 41 -8.55 4.72 22.12
C LEU A 41 -9.70 4.76 23.14
N ARG A 42 -10.96 4.67 22.70
CA ARG A 42 -12.12 4.59 23.60
C ARG A 42 -12.11 3.34 24.48
N HIS A 43 -11.52 2.24 24.02
CA HIS A 43 -11.32 1.05 24.85
C HIS A 43 -10.21 1.24 25.90
N LEU A 44 -9.17 2.03 25.59
CA LEU A 44 -8.07 2.30 26.51
C LEU A 44 -8.42 3.39 27.54
N ASP A 45 -9.20 4.39 27.13
CA ASP A 45 -9.72 5.45 27.98
C ASP A 45 -11.13 5.88 27.49
N PRO A 46 -12.20 5.39 28.15
CA PRO A 46 -13.58 5.72 27.80
C PRO A 46 -13.96 7.19 27.99
N ALA A 47 -13.16 7.97 28.73
CA ALA A 47 -13.41 9.39 28.94
C ALA A 47 -12.92 10.28 27.79
N LEU A 48 -12.22 9.71 26.80
CA LEU A 48 -11.78 10.43 25.61
C LEU A 48 -12.96 10.77 24.69
N PHE A 49 -12.96 12.00 24.18
CA PHE A 49 -13.91 12.53 23.18
C PHE A 49 -15.38 12.59 23.62
N PRO A 50 -15.71 13.14 24.81
CA PRO A 50 -17.10 13.20 25.25
C PRO A 50 -17.92 14.12 24.34
N GLY A 51 -19.04 13.60 23.83
CA GLY A 51 -20.01 14.38 23.03
C GLY A 51 -19.52 14.82 21.65
N ASP A 52 -18.38 14.29 21.17
CA ASP A 52 -17.89 14.58 19.82
C ASP A 52 -18.69 13.77 18.78
N ALA A 53 -19.56 14.46 18.05
CA ALA A 53 -20.41 13.85 17.02
C ALA A 53 -19.62 13.16 15.89
N VAL A 54 -18.42 13.62 15.56
CA VAL A 54 -17.55 12.98 14.55
C VAL A 54 -17.00 11.67 15.08
N VAL A 55 -16.48 11.67 16.31
CA VAL A 55 -15.97 10.45 16.96
C VAL A 55 -17.09 9.45 17.22
N ASP A 56 -18.25 9.89 17.68
CA ASP A 56 -19.41 9.03 17.90
C ASP A 56 -19.93 8.43 16.60
N SER A 57 -19.93 9.20 15.51
CA SER A 57 -20.26 8.69 14.18
C SER A 57 -19.29 7.61 13.72
N LEU A 58 -17.99 7.80 13.94
CA LEU A 58 -16.97 6.81 13.59
C LEU A 58 -17.00 5.57 14.49
N ALA A 59 -17.45 5.70 15.73
CA ALA A 59 -17.65 4.54 16.61
C ALA A 59 -18.75 3.59 16.09
N ARG A 60 -19.65 4.08 15.23
CA ARG A 60 -20.61 3.22 14.50
C ARG A 60 -19.93 2.36 13.43
N PHE A 61 -18.70 2.69 13.03
CA PHE A 61 -17.90 1.84 12.16
C PHE A 61 -17.32 0.68 12.98
N HIS A 62 -18.07 -0.40 13.09
CA HIS A 62 -17.58 -1.61 13.74
C HIS A 62 -16.53 -2.30 12.88
N SER A 63 -15.32 -2.41 13.41
CA SER A 63 -14.23 -3.14 12.78
C SER A 63 -13.67 -4.10 13.80
N LEU A 64 -13.99 -5.39 13.63
CA LEU A 64 -13.55 -6.44 14.54
C LEU A 64 -12.05 -6.39 14.81
N PHE A 65 -11.23 -6.04 13.81
CA PHE A 65 -9.79 -5.83 14.00
C PHE A 65 -9.45 -4.75 15.03
N TYR A 66 -10.03 -3.56 14.93
CA TYR A 66 -9.71 -2.43 15.81
C TYR A 66 -10.38 -2.58 17.17
N ASP A 67 -11.60 -3.11 17.21
CA ASP A 67 -12.30 -3.39 18.47
C ASP A 67 -11.53 -4.45 19.28
N SER A 68 -11.12 -5.56 18.63
CA SER A 68 -10.32 -6.60 19.28
C SER A 68 -8.93 -6.10 19.68
N LEU A 69 -8.33 -5.22 18.88
CA LEU A 69 -7.06 -4.58 19.23
C LEU A 69 -7.22 -3.71 20.48
N GLY A 70 -8.26 -2.89 20.56
CA GLY A 70 -8.57 -2.07 21.73
C GLY A 70 -8.76 -2.90 23.00
N VAL A 71 -9.62 -3.91 22.93
CA VAL A 71 -9.86 -4.84 24.05
C VAL A 71 -8.57 -5.56 24.47
N GLY A 72 -7.79 -6.06 23.50
CA GLY A 72 -6.55 -6.78 23.79
C GLY A 72 -5.47 -5.90 24.41
N LEU A 73 -5.32 -4.65 23.94
CA LEU A 73 -4.37 -3.69 24.50
C LEU A 73 -4.81 -3.22 25.90
N ALA A 74 -6.11 -3.00 26.11
CA ALA A 74 -6.65 -2.67 27.43
C ALA A 74 -6.44 -3.81 28.44
N ALA A 75 -6.64 -5.06 28.01
CA ALA A 75 -6.46 -6.24 28.85
C ALA A 75 -5.01 -6.43 29.35
N VAL A 76 -4.01 -5.90 28.64
CA VAL A 76 -2.60 -5.90 29.07
C VAL A 76 -2.20 -4.61 29.80
N GLY A 77 -3.17 -3.75 30.15
CA GLY A 77 -2.93 -2.52 30.92
C GLY A 77 -2.29 -1.40 30.10
N LEU A 78 -2.40 -1.41 28.77
CA LEU A 78 -1.85 -0.35 27.95
C LEU A 78 -2.68 0.94 28.09
N THR A 79 -2.03 2.08 28.27
CA THR A 79 -2.66 3.40 28.27
C THR A 79 -2.57 4.06 26.89
N PRO A 80 -3.35 5.11 26.59
CA PRO A 80 -3.21 5.87 25.35
C PRO A 80 -1.78 6.37 25.09
N ALA A 81 -1.03 6.73 26.13
CA ALA A 81 0.38 7.15 26.02
C ALA A 81 1.31 6.03 25.52
N GLY A 82 1.01 4.77 25.87
CA GLY A 82 1.77 3.59 25.43
C GLY A 82 1.42 3.10 24.01
N LEU A 83 0.36 3.64 23.39
CA LEU A 83 -0.17 3.15 22.12
C LEU A 83 0.84 3.27 20.96
N SER A 84 1.63 4.35 20.90
CA SER A 84 2.64 4.54 19.85
C SER A 84 3.69 3.42 19.87
N GLY A 85 4.24 3.12 21.05
CA GLY A 85 5.22 2.05 21.24
C GLY A 85 4.65 0.67 20.90
N ALA A 86 3.44 0.37 21.37
CA ALA A 86 2.76 -0.89 21.05
C ALA A 86 2.51 -1.05 19.54
N MET A 87 2.08 0.03 18.87
CA MET A 87 1.82 0.04 17.44
C MET A 87 3.10 -0.09 16.62
N PHE A 88 4.24 0.44 17.10
CA PHE A 88 5.55 0.19 16.48
C PHE A 88 5.97 -1.28 16.61
N VAL A 89 5.81 -1.89 17.78
CA VAL A 89 6.09 -3.33 17.98
C VAL A 89 5.23 -4.18 17.04
N LEU A 90 3.94 -3.91 16.99
CA LEU A 90 3.03 -4.60 16.08
C LEU A 90 3.41 -4.39 14.61
N TYR A 91 3.80 -3.17 14.21
CA TYR A 91 4.34 -2.89 12.88
C TYR A 91 5.58 -3.74 12.56
N ALA A 92 6.56 -3.81 13.47
CA ALA A 92 7.75 -4.64 13.27
C ALA A 92 7.40 -6.13 13.11
N LEU A 93 6.46 -6.62 13.94
CA LEU A 93 5.97 -8.00 13.86
C LEU A 93 5.22 -8.27 12.55
N THR A 94 4.38 -7.36 12.06
CA THR A 94 3.67 -7.56 10.78
C THR A 94 4.62 -7.56 9.60
N ARG A 95 5.71 -6.76 9.63
CA ARG A 95 6.77 -6.85 8.63
C ARG A 95 7.44 -8.21 8.65
N LEU A 96 7.94 -8.65 9.81
CA LEU A 96 8.56 -9.97 9.96
C LEU A 96 7.68 -11.10 9.39
N LEU A 97 6.39 -11.09 9.75
CA LEU A 97 5.44 -12.08 9.30
C LEU A 97 5.18 -11.98 7.78
N THR A 98 5.09 -10.78 7.23
CA THR A 98 4.93 -10.56 5.79
C THR A 98 6.07 -11.22 5.01
N PHE A 99 7.33 -10.96 5.38
CA PHE A 99 8.48 -11.57 4.69
C PHE A 99 8.51 -13.09 4.84
N ALA A 100 8.20 -13.61 6.04
CA ALA A 100 8.09 -15.06 6.26
C ALA A 100 7.03 -15.71 5.36
N LEU A 101 5.86 -15.07 5.23
CA LEU A 101 4.76 -15.57 4.40
C LEU A 101 5.05 -15.43 2.91
N LEU A 102 5.69 -14.34 2.46
CA LEU A 102 6.14 -14.19 1.07
C LEU A 102 7.16 -15.28 0.71
N PHE A 103 8.12 -15.56 1.59
CA PHE A 103 9.06 -16.66 1.41
C PHE A 103 8.34 -18.01 1.30
N LEU A 104 7.40 -18.28 2.23
CA LEU A 104 6.63 -19.51 2.26
C LEU A 104 5.75 -19.68 0.99
N LEU A 105 5.18 -18.59 0.50
CA LEU A 105 4.39 -18.54 -0.72
C LEU A 105 5.25 -18.87 -1.94
N VAL A 106 6.39 -18.18 -2.11
CA VAL A 106 7.33 -18.43 -3.20
C VAL A 106 7.85 -19.87 -3.15
N GLN A 107 8.25 -20.36 -1.97
CA GLN A 107 8.67 -21.74 -1.78
C GLN A 107 7.57 -22.71 -2.21
N THR A 108 6.33 -22.47 -1.80
CA THR A 108 5.20 -23.34 -2.14
C THR A 108 4.95 -23.37 -3.65
N LEU A 109 5.08 -22.22 -4.32
CA LEU A 109 4.95 -22.10 -5.77
C LEU A 109 6.09 -22.82 -6.51
N ALA A 110 7.34 -22.63 -6.07
CA ALA A 110 8.54 -23.18 -6.73
C ALA A 110 8.83 -24.67 -6.44
N ALA A 111 8.34 -25.24 -5.33
CA ALA A 111 8.73 -26.56 -4.82
C ALA A 111 8.34 -27.80 -5.68
N ARG A 112 7.80 -27.65 -6.90
CA ARG A 112 7.41 -28.79 -7.75
C ARG A 112 7.96 -28.78 -9.18
N THR A 113 8.61 -27.70 -9.62
CA THR A 113 9.00 -27.56 -11.03
C THR A 113 10.35 -28.16 -11.39
N ASP A 114 11.25 -28.41 -10.41
CA ASP A 114 12.53 -29.14 -10.56
C ASP A 114 13.27 -29.06 -9.19
N PRO A 115 13.55 -30.15 -8.46
CA PRO A 115 14.17 -30.08 -7.12
C PRO A 115 15.53 -29.37 -7.11
N ALA A 116 16.33 -29.47 -8.18
CA ALA A 116 17.65 -28.85 -8.27
C ALA A 116 17.54 -27.36 -8.64
N GLY A 117 16.60 -27.00 -9.51
CA GLY A 117 16.30 -25.63 -9.92
C GLY A 117 15.41 -24.84 -8.94
N ALA A 118 14.62 -25.52 -8.12
CA ALA A 118 13.62 -24.93 -7.23
C ALA A 118 14.26 -24.12 -6.10
N ALA A 119 15.43 -24.53 -5.60
CA ALA A 119 16.13 -23.79 -4.56
C ALA A 119 16.58 -22.41 -5.04
N GLY A 120 17.14 -22.32 -6.25
CA GLY A 120 17.56 -21.06 -6.86
C GLY A 120 16.37 -20.16 -7.20
N GLU A 121 15.30 -20.74 -7.76
CA GLU A 121 14.07 -20.00 -8.06
C GLU A 121 13.37 -19.50 -6.79
N THR A 122 13.37 -20.29 -5.72
CA THR A 122 12.80 -19.91 -4.42
C THR A 122 13.54 -18.70 -3.85
N VAL A 123 14.88 -18.78 -3.78
CA VAL A 123 15.69 -17.70 -3.21
C VAL A 123 15.54 -16.44 -4.04
N TRP A 124 15.80 -16.48 -5.35
CA TRP A 124 15.74 -15.27 -6.18
C TRP A 124 14.32 -14.73 -6.34
N GLY A 125 13.31 -15.59 -6.48
CA GLY A 125 11.91 -15.18 -6.53
C GLY A 125 11.50 -14.48 -5.24
N PHE A 126 11.93 -14.99 -4.08
CA PHE A 126 11.74 -14.33 -2.80
C PHE A 126 12.48 -12.99 -2.75
N LEU A 127 13.76 -12.92 -3.12
CA LEU A 127 14.54 -11.68 -3.05
C LEU A 127 13.93 -10.57 -3.91
N PHE A 128 13.46 -10.87 -5.13
CA PHE A 128 12.79 -9.87 -5.96
C PHE A 128 11.46 -9.41 -5.35
N LEU A 129 10.67 -10.34 -4.81
CA LEU A 129 9.38 -10.00 -4.18
C LEU A 129 9.57 -9.23 -2.87
N ALA A 130 10.53 -9.65 -2.05
CA ALA A 130 10.99 -8.99 -0.85
C ALA A 130 11.45 -7.56 -1.18
N ALA A 131 12.25 -7.37 -2.23
CA ALA A 131 12.70 -6.05 -2.64
C ALA A 131 11.54 -5.12 -3.03
N LEU A 132 10.53 -5.65 -3.72
CA LEU A 132 9.30 -4.90 -4.03
C LEU A 132 8.46 -4.59 -2.79
N ALA A 133 8.56 -5.40 -1.73
CA ALA A 133 7.78 -5.28 -0.50
C ALA A 133 8.43 -4.45 0.61
N VAL A 134 9.72 -4.10 0.50
CA VAL A 134 10.45 -3.30 1.51
C VAL A 134 9.91 -1.87 1.60
N HIS A 135 9.52 -1.29 0.48
CA HIS A 135 9.10 0.11 0.37
C HIS A 135 7.65 0.23 -0.06
N VAL A 136 7.04 1.36 0.24
CA VAL A 136 5.69 1.70 -0.21
C VAL A 136 5.64 1.68 -1.74
N LYS A 137 4.69 0.93 -2.31
CA LYS A 137 4.45 0.94 -3.75
C LYS A 137 3.01 1.35 -4.05
N PRO A 138 2.77 2.35 -4.92
CA PRO A 138 1.41 2.61 -5.37
C PRO A 138 0.89 1.37 -6.09
N THR A 139 -0.39 1.07 -5.89
CA THR A 139 -1.08 0.14 -6.77
C THR A 139 -1.17 0.72 -8.16
N LEU A 140 -1.27 -0.14 -9.18
CA LEU A 140 -1.32 0.31 -10.57
C LEU A 140 -2.43 1.33 -10.83
N LEU A 141 -3.59 1.14 -10.18
CA LEU A 141 -4.72 2.08 -10.17
C LEU A 141 -5.35 2.10 -8.77
N GLY A 142 -6.20 3.10 -8.49
CA GLY A 142 -7.05 3.14 -7.30
C GLY A 142 -6.47 3.86 -6.09
N GLY A 143 -5.30 4.49 -6.21
CA GLY A 143 -4.73 5.35 -5.16
C GLY A 143 -4.44 4.64 -3.82
N THR A 144 -4.28 3.32 -3.82
CA THR A 144 -3.88 2.55 -2.63
C THR A 144 -2.40 2.19 -2.67
N GLN A 145 -1.88 1.78 -1.52
CA GLN A 145 -0.47 1.43 -1.37
C GLN A 145 -0.34 -0.05 -1.04
N LEU A 146 0.55 -0.73 -1.75
CA LEU A 146 1.12 -2.01 -1.35
C LEU A 146 2.18 -1.77 -0.28
N PHE A 147 2.11 -2.56 0.79
CA PHE A 147 3.04 -2.54 1.92
C PHE A 147 3.22 -1.14 2.56
N PRO A 148 2.14 -0.45 2.95
CA PRO A 148 2.23 0.89 3.56
C PRO A 148 3.08 0.85 4.83
N PRO A 149 3.76 1.94 5.22
CA PRO A 149 4.68 2.00 6.36
C PRO A 149 3.91 2.25 7.66
N LEU A 150 2.73 1.62 7.75
CA LEU A 150 1.67 1.90 8.69
C LEU A 150 0.96 0.59 9.03
N LEU A 151 0.78 0.32 10.31
CA LEU A 151 -0.09 -0.78 10.73
C LEU A 151 -1.55 -0.41 10.41
N ARG A 152 -2.14 -1.13 9.45
CA ARG A 152 -3.54 -0.97 9.03
C ARG A 152 -4.22 -2.33 9.03
N HIS A 153 -5.53 -2.36 9.28
CA HIS A 153 -6.38 -3.54 9.04
C HIS A 153 -6.21 -4.13 7.62
N SER A 154 -5.88 -3.30 6.60
CA SER A 154 -5.53 -3.80 5.26
C SER A 154 -4.24 -4.64 5.23
N GLU A 155 -3.28 -4.39 6.13
CA GLU A 155 -2.08 -5.21 6.27
C GLU A 155 -2.40 -6.56 6.93
N ALA A 156 -3.26 -6.57 7.96
CA ALA A 156 -3.78 -7.82 8.54
C ALA A 156 -4.57 -8.64 7.50
N ALA A 157 -5.39 -7.99 6.68
CA ALA A 157 -6.07 -8.61 5.54
C ALA A 157 -5.09 -9.20 4.51
N LEU A 158 -4.00 -8.49 4.20
CA LEU A 158 -2.93 -8.98 3.33
C LEU A 158 -2.24 -10.22 3.92
N LEU A 159 -1.89 -10.20 5.22
CA LEU A 159 -1.30 -11.35 5.90
C LEU A 159 -2.20 -12.59 5.83
N LEU A 160 -3.49 -12.43 6.14
CA LEU A 160 -4.48 -13.51 6.01
C LEU A 160 -4.61 -14.01 4.56
N ALA A 161 -4.55 -13.10 3.58
CA ALA A 161 -4.57 -13.49 2.17
C ALA A 161 -3.33 -14.29 1.78
N LEU A 162 -2.14 -13.89 2.24
CA LEU A 162 -0.90 -14.64 2.02
C LEU A 162 -0.97 -16.05 2.63
N VAL A 163 -1.45 -16.18 3.87
CA VAL A 163 -1.69 -17.48 4.51
C VAL A 163 -2.69 -18.30 3.70
N GLY A 164 -3.80 -17.68 3.28
CA GLY A 164 -4.82 -18.31 2.45
C GLY A 164 -4.23 -18.85 1.14
N LEU A 165 -3.44 -18.05 0.43
CA LEU A 165 -2.77 -18.46 -0.81
C LEU A 165 -1.80 -19.63 -0.58
N VAL A 166 -1.03 -19.62 0.51
CA VAL A 166 -0.19 -20.76 0.90
C VAL A 166 -1.02 -22.02 1.09
N PHE A 167 -2.14 -21.94 1.82
CA PHE A 167 -3.05 -23.07 1.99
C PHE A 167 -3.63 -23.55 0.66
N LEU A 168 -4.03 -22.62 -0.20
CA LEU A 168 -4.56 -22.91 -1.52
C LEU A 168 -3.56 -23.72 -2.35
N PHE A 169 -2.33 -23.23 -2.47
CA PHE A 169 -1.29 -23.89 -3.26
C PHE A 169 -0.76 -25.20 -2.64
N ARG A 170 -1.01 -25.42 -1.34
CA ARG A 170 -0.78 -26.69 -0.63
C ARG A 170 -1.98 -27.65 -0.70
N GLY A 171 -3.06 -27.29 -1.42
CA GLY A 171 -4.25 -28.11 -1.56
C GLY A 171 -5.17 -28.12 -0.32
N ARG A 172 -4.94 -27.24 0.66
CA ARG A 172 -5.77 -27.08 1.86
C ARG A 172 -6.92 -26.10 1.59
N ARG A 173 -7.82 -26.48 0.68
CA ARG A 173 -8.89 -25.64 0.14
C ARG A 173 -9.82 -25.04 1.21
N LEU A 174 -10.24 -25.83 2.20
CA LEU A 174 -11.12 -25.34 3.26
C LEU A 174 -10.42 -24.23 4.07
N LEU A 175 -9.15 -24.41 4.41
CA LEU A 175 -8.38 -23.40 5.15
C LEU A 175 -8.18 -22.11 4.35
N PHE A 176 -8.02 -22.20 3.02
CA PHE A 176 -8.05 -21.01 2.15
C PHE A 176 -9.35 -20.22 2.30
N TRP A 177 -10.49 -20.92 2.25
CA TRP A 177 -11.81 -20.27 2.39
C TRP A 177 -12.05 -19.73 3.80
N VAL A 178 -11.55 -20.41 4.84
CA VAL A 178 -11.56 -19.87 6.22
C VAL A 178 -10.78 -18.56 6.28
N CYS A 179 -9.57 -18.50 5.71
CA CYS A 179 -8.82 -17.24 5.62
C CYS A 179 -9.60 -16.17 4.83
N ALA A 180 -10.19 -16.51 3.68
CA ALA A 180 -10.99 -15.58 2.89
C ALA A 180 -12.18 -15.02 3.67
N ALA A 181 -12.89 -15.87 4.43
CA ALA A 181 -13.99 -15.47 5.31
C ALA A 181 -13.52 -14.57 6.45
N LEU A 182 -12.40 -14.88 7.10
CA LEU A 182 -11.81 -14.05 8.16
C LEU A 182 -11.41 -12.65 7.65
N ILE A 183 -10.90 -12.56 6.42
CA ILE A 183 -10.58 -11.25 5.82
C ILE A 183 -11.83 -10.37 5.73
N ILE A 184 -13.03 -10.92 5.50
CA ILE A 184 -14.27 -10.13 5.45
C ILE A 184 -14.52 -9.39 6.77
N PHE A 185 -14.21 -10.01 7.91
CA PHE A 185 -14.37 -9.38 9.22
C PHE A 185 -13.25 -8.39 9.57
N VAL A 186 -12.04 -8.58 9.02
CA VAL A 186 -10.92 -7.66 9.21
C VAL A 186 -11.05 -6.43 8.31
N HIS A 187 -11.39 -6.64 7.04
CA HIS A 187 -11.62 -5.59 6.05
C HIS A 187 -12.50 -6.13 4.91
N SER A 188 -13.81 -5.96 5.06
CA SER A 188 -14.85 -6.46 4.14
C SER A 188 -14.58 -6.14 2.67
N ILE A 189 -14.29 -4.88 2.36
CA ILE A 189 -14.01 -4.42 0.99
C ILE A 189 -12.77 -5.12 0.42
N ILE A 190 -11.65 -5.13 1.14
CA ILE A 190 -10.40 -5.77 0.67
C ILE A 190 -10.57 -7.29 0.53
N GLY A 191 -11.32 -7.93 1.42
CA GLY A 191 -11.66 -9.35 1.35
C GLY A 191 -12.56 -9.69 0.16
N LEU A 192 -13.59 -8.88 -0.10
CA LEU A 192 -14.44 -9.05 -1.28
C LEU A 192 -13.61 -8.94 -2.56
N GLN A 193 -12.75 -7.92 -2.66
CA GLN A 193 -11.87 -7.71 -3.82
C GLN A 193 -10.87 -8.86 -4.01
N PHE A 194 -10.37 -9.43 -2.92
CA PHE A 194 -9.51 -10.62 -2.97
C PHE A 194 -10.26 -11.82 -3.56
N VAL A 195 -11.48 -12.07 -3.06
CA VAL A 195 -12.34 -13.16 -3.54
C VAL A 195 -12.71 -12.94 -5.00
N LEU A 196 -13.09 -11.72 -5.42
CA LEU A 196 -13.39 -11.39 -6.82
C LEU A 196 -12.21 -11.67 -7.76
N SER A 197 -10.99 -11.52 -7.24
CA SER A 197 -9.78 -11.85 -7.99
C SER A 197 -9.56 -13.37 -8.05
N VAL A 198 -9.61 -14.09 -6.92
CA VAL A 198 -9.15 -15.49 -6.85
C VAL A 198 -10.24 -16.53 -7.09
N ALA A 199 -11.48 -16.29 -6.63
CA ALA A 199 -12.54 -17.30 -6.67
C ALA A 199 -13.00 -17.68 -8.09
N PRO A 200 -13.24 -16.74 -9.03
CA PRO A 200 -13.64 -17.11 -10.38
C PRO A 200 -12.65 -18.04 -11.09
N PRO A 201 -11.34 -17.72 -11.20
CA PRO A 201 -10.40 -18.62 -11.85
C PRO A 201 -10.17 -19.90 -11.07
N LEU A 202 -10.25 -19.87 -9.74
CA LEU A 202 -10.17 -21.09 -8.93
C LEU A 202 -11.29 -22.07 -9.30
N LEU A 203 -12.54 -21.61 -9.33
CA LEU A 203 -13.70 -22.45 -9.67
C LEU A 203 -13.68 -22.89 -11.14
N LEU A 204 -13.18 -22.05 -12.05
CA LEU A 204 -13.08 -22.37 -13.48
C LEU A 204 -11.94 -23.36 -13.79
N LEU A 205 -10.79 -23.25 -13.14
CA LEU A 205 -9.64 -24.13 -13.33
C LEU A 205 -9.75 -25.42 -12.51
N GLU A 206 -10.54 -25.44 -11.44
CA GLU A 206 -10.81 -26.60 -10.59
C GLU A 206 -12.21 -27.20 -10.85
N ARG A 207 -12.78 -27.04 -12.04
CA ARG A 207 -14.14 -27.53 -12.36
C ARG A 207 -14.40 -28.98 -11.95
N ARG A 208 -13.43 -29.89 -12.06
CA ARG A 208 -13.60 -31.30 -11.65
C ARG A 208 -13.65 -31.49 -10.12
N ALA A 209 -13.16 -30.53 -9.35
CA ALA A 209 -13.11 -30.55 -7.90
C ALA A 209 -14.01 -29.49 -7.24
N TRP A 210 -14.97 -28.90 -7.97
CA TRP A 210 -15.81 -27.81 -7.49
C TRP A 210 -16.54 -28.14 -6.18
N ARG A 211 -16.99 -29.39 -6.01
CA ARG A 211 -17.65 -29.87 -4.78
C ARG A 211 -16.78 -29.72 -3.54
N ALA A 212 -15.46 -29.83 -3.69
CA ALA A 212 -14.51 -29.64 -2.58
C ALA A 212 -14.38 -28.17 -2.14
N HIS A 213 -14.84 -27.21 -2.95
CA HIS A 213 -14.89 -25.79 -2.60
C HIS A 213 -16.24 -25.39 -1.98
N LEU A 214 -17.31 -26.18 -2.18
CA LEU A 214 -18.66 -25.82 -1.75
C LEU A 214 -18.76 -25.48 -0.25
N PRO A 215 -18.21 -26.28 0.69
CA PRO A 215 -18.27 -25.92 2.12
C PRO A 215 -17.61 -24.57 2.42
N GLY A 216 -16.50 -24.28 1.74
CA GLY A 216 -15.79 -23.02 1.91
C GLY A 216 -16.50 -21.81 1.27
N VAL A 217 -17.14 -22.01 0.12
CA VAL A 217 -17.99 -20.97 -0.51
C VAL A 217 -19.21 -20.67 0.35
N LEU A 218 -19.84 -21.70 0.93
CA LEU A 218 -20.94 -21.53 1.88
C LEU A 218 -20.49 -20.79 3.14
N LEU A 219 -19.31 -21.13 3.68
CA LEU A 219 -18.72 -20.41 4.82
C LEU A 219 -18.48 -18.93 4.49
N LEU A 220 -17.93 -18.64 3.31
CA LEU A 220 -17.73 -17.26 2.87
C LEU A 220 -19.07 -16.52 2.73
N GLY A 221 -20.08 -17.15 2.13
CA GLY A 221 -21.42 -16.58 2.03
C GLY A 221 -22.04 -16.28 3.39
N ALA A 222 -21.91 -17.21 4.35
CA ALA A 222 -22.35 -17.00 5.72
C ALA A 222 -21.58 -15.87 6.41
N ALA A 223 -20.27 -15.77 6.20
CA ALA A 223 -19.46 -14.67 6.74
C ALA A 223 -19.85 -13.32 6.14
N MET A 224 -20.10 -13.24 4.83
CA MET A 224 -20.58 -12.02 4.18
C MET A 224 -21.97 -11.62 4.68
N LEU A 225 -22.87 -12.58 4.87
CA LEU A 225 -24.20 -12.33 5.43
C LEU A 225 -24.10 -11.85 6.88
N ALA A 226 -23.30 -12.51 7.71
CA ALA A 226 -23.05 -12.09 9.09
C ALA A 226 -22.44 -10.68 9.14
N TYR A 227 -21.46 -10.38 8.26
CA TYR A 227 -20.91 -9.04 8.16
C TYR A 227 -22.00 -8.01 7.80
N ALA A 228 -22.82 -8.29 6.78
CA ALA A 228 -23.89 -7.38 6.39
C ALA A 228 -24.94 -7.15 7.49
N LEU A 229 -25.25 -8.18 8.30
CA LEU A 229 -26.24 -8.11 9.37
C LEU A 229 -25.73 -7.41 10.65
N PHE A 230 -24.46 -7.60 11.00
CA PHE A 230 -23.93 -7.17 12.31
C PHE A 230 -22.89 -6.04 12.22
N PHE A 231 -22.23 -5.86 11.08
CA PHE A 231 -21.10 -4.94 10.90
C PHE A 231 -21.24 -4.03 9.68
N GLY A 232 -22.31 -4.19 8.89
CA GLY A 232 -22.59 -3.36 7.73
C GLY A 232 -22.91 -1.92 8.15
N PRO A 233 -22.50 -0.91 7.36
CA PRO A 233 -22.91 0.45 7.64
C PRO A 233 -24.45 0.58 7.57
N PRO A 234 -25.05 1.49 8.35
CA PRO A 234 -26.48 1.73 8.28
C PRO A 234 -26.91 2.14 6.85
N ALA A 235 -28.15 1.81 6.49
CA ALA A 235 -28.69 2.24 5.22
C ALA A 235 -28.75 3.77 5.17
N MET A 236 -28.23 4.35 4.07
CA MET A 236 -28.29 5.79 3.85
C MET A 236 -29.65 6.19 3.29
N THR A 237 -30.19 7.30 3.78
CA THR A 237 -31.30 8.01 3.14
C THR A 237 -30.85 8.58 1.78
N THR A 238 -31.80 9.00 0.94
CA THR A 238 -31.49 9.63 -0.37
C THR A 238 -30.63 10.89 -0.19
N ALA A 239 -30.92 11.73 0.80
CA ALA A 239 -30.15 12.95 1.06
C ALA A 239 -28.71 12.63 1.51
N GLU A 240 -28.53 11.64 2.37
CA GLU A 240 -27.21 11.17 2.80
C GLU A 240 -26.42 10.55 1.65
N ALA A 241 -27.10 9.79 0.78
CA ALA A 241 -26.52 9.23 -0.43
C ALA A 241 -25.97 10.33 -1.35
N ASP A 242 -26.72 11.42 -1.55
CA ASP A 242 -26.27 12.54 -2.37
C ASP A 242 -25.04 13.24 -1.78
N ILE A 243 -25.01 13.47 -0.46
CA ILE A 243 -23.85 14.03 0.24
C ILE A 243 -22.64 13.10 0.09
N PHE A 244 -22.84 11.80 0.29
CA PHE A 244 -21.81 10.78 0.15
C PHE A 244 -21.24 10.76 -1.28
N LEU A 245 -22.10 10.72 -2.30
CA LEU A 245 -21.69 10.71 -3.70
C LEU A 245 -20.97 12.00 -4.10
N ALA A 246 -21.39 13.16 -3.59
CA ALA A 246 -20.69 14.42 -3.79
C ALA A 246 -19.31 14.43 -3.12
N ALA A 247 -19.18 13.81 -1.95
CA ALA A 247 -17.93 13.74 -1.20
C ALA A 247 -16.94 12.69 -1.75
N LYS A 248 -17.45 11.58 -2.30
CA LYS A 248 -16.65 10.36 -2.59
C LYS A 248 -16.83 9.79 -3.98
N GLY A 249 -17.89 10.11 -4.72
CA GLY A 249 -18.24 9.47 -5.99
C GLY A 249 -17.20 9.63 -7.11
N SER A 250 -16.31 10.62 -7.02
CA SER A 250 -15.29 10.91 -8.03
C SER A 250 -13.87 10.51 -7.66
N ILE A 251 -13.62 9.98 -6.46
CA ILE A 251 -12.25 9.72 -6.00
C ILE A 251 -11.58 8.55 -6.73
N ASP A 252 -10.25 8.52 -6.74
CA ASP A 252 -9.45 7.54 -7.50
C ASP A 252 -9.78 6.08 -7.18
N HIS A 253 -10.15 5.76 -5.94
CA HIS A 253 -10.49 4.38 -5.59
C HIS A 253 -11.90 3.94 -6.04
N VAL A 254 -12.70 4.86 -6.59
CA VAL A 254 -14.05 4.61 -7.11
C VAL A 254 -14.07 4.70 -8.62
N SER A 255 -13.55 5.79 -9.17
CA SER A 255 -13.70 6.14 -10.58
C SER A 255 -12.46 5.76 -11.39
N LEU A 256 -12.66 4.89 -12.39
CA LEU A 256 -11.66 4.60 -13.42
C LEU A 256 -11.32 5.83 -14.29
N LEU A 257 -12.22 6.83 -14.35
CA LEU A 257 -12.02 8.06 -15.11
C LEU A 257 -11.20 9.10 -14.35
N ASN A 258 -11.08 8.99 -13.03
CA ASN A 258 -10.28 9.91 -12.21
C ASN A 258 -8.81 9.51 -12.10
N GLN A 259 -8.40 8.43 -12.79
CA GLN A 259 -7.00 8.02 -12.83
C GLN A 259 -6.21 8.91 -13.80
N ASP A 260 -5.03 9.37 -13.38
CA ASP A 260 -4.13 10.10 -14.27
C ASP A 260 -3.61 9.18 -15.41
N TRP A 261 -3.17 9.79 -16.51
CA TRP A 261 -2.70 9.04 -17.69
C TRP A 261 -1.41 8.23 -17.41
N ARG A 262 -0.58 8.65 -16.44
CA ARG A 262 0.65 7.93 -16.08
C ARG A 262 0.32 6.65 -15.31
N SER A 263 -0.69 6.69 -14.45
CA SER A 263 -1.24 5.54 -13.74
C SER A 263 -1.81 4.51 -14.72
N TRP A 264 -2.54 4.96 -15.75
CA TRP A 264 -2.98 4.07 -16.84
C TRP A 264 -1.83 3.46 -17.63
N LEU A 265 -0.84 4.28 -17.99
CA LEU A 265 0.35 3.80 -18.69
C LEU A 265 1.12 2.77 -17.83
N ALA A 266 1.16 2.95 -16.52
CA ALA A 266 1.69 1.97 -15.57
C ALA A 266 0.89 0.68 -15.51
N ALA A 267 -0.43 0.78 -15.36
CA ALA A 267 -1.29 -0.38 -15.37
C ALA A 267 -1.10 -1.20 -16.65
N VAL A 268 -1.17 -0.57 -17.83
CA VAL A 268 -1.01 -1.24 -19.12
C VAL A 268 0.39 -1.83 -19.27
N GLY A 269 1.45 -1.07 -18.97
CA GLY A 269 2.83 -1.52 -19.13
C GLY A 269 3.17 -2.73 -18.24
N VAL A 270 2.78 -2.69 -16.97
CA VAL A 270 3.04 -3.78 -16.02
C VAL A 270 2.20 -5.01 -16.35
N LEU A 271 0.91 -4.85 -16.69
CA LEU A 271 0.04 -5.96 -17.06
C LEU A 271 0.46 -6.61 -18.38
N ALA A 272 0.88 -5.81 -19.37
CA ALA A 272 1.41 -6.32 -20.64
C ALA A 272 2.70 -7.11 -20.41
N LEU A 273 3.63 -6.58 -19.61
CA LEU A 273 4.86 -7.29 -19.26
C LEU A 273 4.57 -8.59 -18.50
N ALA A 274 3.73 -8.55 -17.47
CA ALA A 274 3.34 -9.72 -16.68
C ALA A 274 2.70 -10.80 -17.56
N THR A 275 1.82 -10.41 -18.49
CA THR A 275 1.16 -11.31 -19.44
C THR A 275 2.17 -11.92 -20.42
N ALA A 276 3.07 -11.11 -20.97
CA ALA A 276 4.10 -11.55 -21.90
C ALA A 276 5.04 -12.58 -21.24
N VAL A 277 5.56 -12.28 -20.04
CA VAL A 277 6.46 -13.20 -19.34
C VAL A 277 5.76 -14.45 -18.83
N TYR A 278 4.48 -14.34 -18.44
CA TYR A 278 3.68 -15.51 -18.07
C TYR A 278 3.59 -16.48 -19.25
N HIS A 279 3.17 -16.01 -20.43
CA HIS A 279 3.08 -16.85 -21.62
C HIS A 279 4.44 -17.38 -22.09
N HIS A 280 5.51 -16.63 -21.86
CA HIS A 280 6.86 -17.01 -22.28
C HIS A 280 7.53 -18.03 -21.35
N LEU A 281 7.39 -17.88 -20.02
CA LEU A 281 8.20 -18.59 -19.01
C LEU A 281 7.40 -19.39 -17.97
N LEU A 282 6.15 -19.02 -17.71
CA LEU A 282 5.39 -19.55 -16.56
C LEU A 282 4.20 -20.43 -16.97
N ARG A 283 3.64 -20.23 -18.16
CA ARG A 283 2.48 -20.96 -18.67
C ARG A 283 2.74 -22.48 -18.66
N GLY A 284 1.73 -23.23 -18.23
CA GLY A 284 1.77 -24.69 -18.19
C GLY A 284 1.90 -25.26 -16.78
N ASP A 285 2.20 -24.43 -15.78
CA ASP A 285 1.99 -24.78 -14.38
C ASP A 285 0.68 -24.15 -13.89
N ARG A 286 -0.22 -25.03 -13.44
CA ARG A 286 -1.55 -24.67 -12.95
C ARG A 286 -1.53 -23.59 -11.86
N ARG A 287 -0.47 -23.50 -11.06
CA ARG A 287 -0.34 -22.49 -9.99
C ARG A 287 -0.11 -21.10 -10.56
N TYR A 288 0.77 -20.98 -11.56
CA TYR A 288 0.98 -19.71 -12.26
C TYR A 288 -0.22 -19.36 -13.12
N ASP A 289 -0.90 -20.35 -13.71
CA ASP A 289 -2.16 -20.13 -14.42
C ASP A 289 -3.21 -19.53 -13.47
N LEU A 290 -3.33 -20.04 -12.24
CA LEU A 290 -4.24 -19.48 -11.24
C LEU A 290 -3.89 -18.03 -10.88
N LEU A 291 -2.60 -17.72 -10.66
CA LEU A 291 -2.16 -16.34 -10.37
C LEU A 291 -2.43 -15.39 -11.53
N PHE A 292 -2.13 -15.83 -12.76
CA PHE A 292 -2.39 -15.05 -13.97
C PHE A 292 -3.88 -14.76 -14.13
N TRP A 293 -4.72 -15.78 -14.02
CA TRP A 293 -6.16 -15.58 -14.13
C TRP A 293 -6.75 -14.83 -12.94
N ALA A 294 -6.13 -14.87 -11.76
CA ALA A 294 -6.54 -14.03 -10.63
C ALA A 294 -6.26 -12.55 -10.88
N MET A 295 -5.08 -12.23 -11.44
CA MET A 295 -4.75 -10.88 -11.91
C MET A 295 -5.76 -10.38 -12.95
N VAL A 296 -6.06 -11.20 -13.98
CA VAL A 296 -7.02 -10.85 -15.05
C VAL A 296 -8.43 -10.68 -14.48
N SER A 297 -8.91 -11.63 -13.67
CA SER A 297 -10.24 -11.60 -13.06
C SER A 297 -10.44 -10.35 -12.20
N GLY A 298 -9.46 -10.03 -11.33
CA GLY A 298 -9.50 -8.83 -10.51
C GLY A 298 -9.51 -7.54 -11.34
N GLY A 299 -8.71 -7.47 -12.41
CA GLY A 299 -8.68 -6.32 -13.30
C GLY A 299 -10.02 -6.10 -14.01
N VAL A 300 -10.60 -7.15 -14.60
CA VAL A 300 -11.90 -7.08 -15.26
C VAL A 300 -13.01 -6.72 -14.27
N ALA A 301 -13.04 -7.35 -13.09
CA ALA A 301 -14.04 -7.07 -12.06
C ALA A 301 -13.96 -5.62 -11.57
N GLY A 302 -12.75 -5.12 -11.27
CA GLY A 302 -12.54 -3.74 -10.82
C GLY A 302 -13.01 -2.73 -11.87
N LEU A 303 -12.66 -2.92 -13.14
CA LEU A 303 -13.08 -2.03 -14.23
C LEU A 303 -14.59 -2.09 -14.47
N ALA A 304 -15.18 -3.29 -14.49
CA ALA A 304 -16.61 -3.46 -14.71
C ALA A 304 -17.46 -2.85 -13.58
N ILE A 305 -17.08 -3.08 -12.31
CA ILE A 305 -17.80 -2.51 -11.16
C ILE A 305 -17.60 -1.00 -11.10
N SER A 306 -16.41 -0.49 -11.43
CA SER A 306 -16.18 0.96 -11.52
C SER A 306 -17.01 1.61 -12.63
N ALA A 307 -17.07 1.00 -13.82
CA ALA A 307 -17.92 1.50 -14.90
C ALA A 307 -19.41 1.48 -14.50
N LEU A 308 -19.87 0.40 -13.85
CA LEU A 308 -21.24 0.30 -13.37
C LEU A 308 -21.53 1.35 -12.28
N ALA A 309 -20.60 1.58 -11.36
CA ALA A 309 -20.73 2.62 -10.33
C ALA A 309 -20.85 4.02 -10.96
N LEU A 310 -20.08 4.30 -12.02
CA LEU A 310 -20.14 5.58 -12.74
C LEU A 310 -21.44 5.78 -13.50
N LEU A 311 -21.90 4.73 -14.21
CA LEU A 311 -23.12 4.79 -15.03
C LEU A 311 -24.40 4.86 -14.18
N THR A 312 -24.43 4.13 -13.07
CA THR A 312 -25.64 3.99 -12.24
C THR A 312 -25.68 4.92 -11.04
N ARG A 313 -24.51 5.43 -10.60
CA ARG A 313 -24.34 6.20 -9.35
C ARG A 313 -24.89 5.50 -8.10
N LEU A 314 -25.02 4.17 -8.13
CA LEU A 314 -25.52 3.40 -6.98
C LEU A 314 -24.50 3.43 -5.85
N VAL A 315 -24.93 3.93 -4.68
CA VAL A 315 -24.10 4.01 -3.46
C VAL A 315 -23.45 2.68 -3.11
N PRO A 316 -24.13 1.51 -3.14
CA PRO A 316 -23.49 0.24 -2.83
C PRO A 316 -22.29 -0.09 -3.73
N LEU A 317 -22.34 0.28 -5.01
CA LEU A 317 -21.23 0.02 -5.95
C LEU A 317 -20.06 0.98 -5.71
N VAL A 318 -20.35 2.24 -5.38
CA VAL A 318 -19.34 3.21 -4.95
C VAL A 318 -18.67 2.76 -3.63
N GLN A 319 -19.46 2.16 -2.73
CA GLN A 319 -18.97 1.62 -1.46
C GLN A 319 -18.02 0.44 -1.57
N ILE A 320 -18.09 -0.33 -2.66
CA ILE A 320 -17.12 -1.39 -2.95
C ILE A 320 -15.73 -0.83 -3.28
N GLN A 321 -15.61 0.47 -3.59
CA GLN A 321 -14.35 1.11 -3.98
C GLN A 321 -13.61 0.29 -5.05
N PRO A 322 -14.26 0.05 -6.20
CA PRO A 322 -13.89 -1.01 -7.14
C PRO A 322 -12.46 -0.93 -7.65
N MET A 323 -11.89 0.27 -7.77
CA MET A 323 -10.52 0.44 -8.23
C MET A 323 -9.49 -0.08 -7.22
N ARG A 324 -9.84 -0.25 -5.92
CA ARG A 324 -8.96 -0.89 -4.94
C ARG A 324 -8.75 -2.38 -5.20
N THR A 325 -9.55 -3.02 -6.05
CA THR A 325 -9.23 -4.37 -6.55
C THR A 325 -7.85 -4.43 -7.20
N PHE A 326 -7.36 -3.31 -7.72
CA PHE A 326 -5.99 -3.22 -8.25
C PHE A 326 -4.90 -3.40 -7.20
N LEU A 327 -5.21 -3.39 -5.90
CA LEU A 327 -4.30 -3.90 -4.88
C LEU A 327 -3.90 -5.34 -5.16
N TRP A 328 -4.88 -6.22 -5.37
CA TRP A 328 -4.66 -7.64 -5.63
C TRP A 328 -4.10 -7.88 -7.03
N VAL A 329 -4.60 -7.15 -8.04
CA VAL A 329 -4.07 -7.21 -9.41
C VAL A 329 -2.58 -6.87 -9.42
N THR A 330 -2.19 -5.76 -8.78
CA THR A 330 -0.78 -5.35 -8.70
C THR A 330 0.05 -6.39 -7.96
N PHE A 331 -0.46 -6.91 -6.83
CA PHE A 331 0.23 -7.97 -6.07
C PHE A 331 0.47 -9.22 -6.91
N PHE A 332 -0.54 -9.73 -7.62
CA PHE A 332 -0.40 -10.91 -8.48
C PHE A 332 0.52 -10.65 -9.67
N ALA A 333 0.46 -9.47 -10.29
CA ALA A 333 1.38 -9.08 -11.35
C ALA A 333 2.84 -9.08 -10.88
N TYR A 334 3.11 -8.48 -9.71
CA TYR A 334 4.46 -8.45 -9.12
C TYR A 334 4.94 -9.83 -8.68
N LEU A 335 4.05 -10.69 -8.17
CA LEU A 335 4.38 -12.07 -7.85
C LEU A 335 4.79 -12.85 -9.11
N LEU A 336 4.02 -12.72 -10.21
CA LEU A 336 4.37 -13.33 -11.50
C LEU A 336 5.69 -12.78 -12.05
N LEU A 337 5.90 -11.47 -12.01
CA LEU A 337 7.13 -10.84 -12.49
C LEU A 337 8.36 -11.26 -11.68
N ALA A 338 8.26 -11.35 -10.35
CA ALA A 338 9.36 -11.80 -9.50
C ALA A 338 9.77 -13.26 -9.82
N LEU A 339 8.78 -14.15 -9.96
CA LEU A 339 9.00 -15.55 -10.32
C LEU A 339 9.53 -15.70 -11.76
N ALA A 340 8.97 -14.94 -12.70
CA ALA A 340 9.45 -14.90 -14.08
C ALA A 340 10.88 -14.38 -14.16
N THR A 341 11.25 -13.37 -13.36
CA THR A 341 12.63 -12.85 -13.31
C THR A 341 13.59 -13.94 -12.86
N ALA A 342 13.29 -14.63 -11.76
CA ALA A 342 14.11 -15.73 -11.25
C ALA A 342 14.27 -16.88 -12.27
N ARG A 343 13.23 -17.17 -13.05
CA ARG A 343 13.27 -18.19 -14.11
C ARG A 343 14.01 -17.70 -15.36
N ALA A 344 13.80 -16.45 -15.77
CA ALA A 344 14.44 -15.83 -16.92
C ALA A 344 15.97 -15.82 -16.78
N TRP A 345 16.50 -15.58 -15.59
CA TRP A 345 17.94 -15.63 -15.32
C TRP A 345 18.60 -16.97 -15.69
N ARG A 346 17.83 -18.07 -15.69
CA ARG A 346 18.32 -19.39 -16.10
C ARG A 346 18.10 -19.67 -17.59
N GLN A 347 16.96 -19.26 -18.13
CA GLN A 347 16.48 -19.70 -19.45
C GLN A 347 16.70 -18.67 -20.57
N ALA A 348 16.61 -17.38 -20.24
CA ALA A 348 16.67 -16.27 -21.18
C ALA A 348 17.40 -15.09 -20.50
N PRO A 349 18.73 -15.13 -20.41
CA PRO A 349 19.43 -14.30 -19.44
C PRO A 349 19.31 -12.79 -19.70
N TRP A 350 19.23 -12.37 -20.96
CA TRP A 350 18.94 -10.97 -21.32
C TRP A 350 17.54 -10.53 -20.90
N LEU A 351 16.54 -11.39 -21.02
CA LEU A 351 15.22 -11.13 -20.45
C LEU A 351 15.30 -11.05 -18.92
N GLY A 352 16.11 -11.90 -18.27
CA GLY A 352 16.39 -11.81 -16.84
C GLY A 352 16.96 -10.44 -16.44
N LEU A 353 17.93 -9.92 -17.19
CA LEU A 353 18.51 -8.60 -16.96
C LEU A 353 17.49 -7.47 -17.17
N ILE A 354 16.68 -7.54 -18.23
CA ILE A 354 15.60 -6.57 -18.49
C ILE A 354 14.60 -6.55 -17.33
N LEU A 355 14.16 -7.73 -16.87
CA LEU A 355 13.19 -7.84 -15.78
C LEU A 355 13.78 -7.39 -14.43
N THR A 356 15.06 -7.65 -14.18
CA THR A 356 15.76 -7.08 -13.02
C THR A 356 15.82 -5.56 -13.11
N GLY A 357 16.14 -4.99 -14.28
CA GLY A 357 16.12 -3.54 -14.50
C GLY A 357 14.73 -2.93 -14.24
N PHE A 358 13.67 -3.63 -14.65
CA PHE A 358 12.28 -3.28 -14.33
C PHE A 358 12.03 -3.25 -12.81
N VAL A 359 12.39 -4.32 -12.09
CA VAL A 359 12.22 -4.41 -10.63
C VAL A 359 12.98 -3.30 -9.91
N VAL A 360 14.24 -3.08 -10.28
CA VAL A 360 15.10 -2.04 -9.71
C VAL A 360 14.53 -0.64 -9.94
N SER A 361 14.09 -0.35 -11.17
CA SER A 361 13.48 0.93 -11.50
C SER A 361 12.15 1.15 -10.75
N THR A 362 11.39 0.07 -10.52
CA THR A 362 10.16 0.09 -9.71
C THR A 362 10.46 0.34 -8.23
N ILE A 363 11.53 -0.25 -7.68
CA ILE A 363 11.99 0.00 -6.30
C ILE A 363 12.35 1.47 -6.11
N LEU A 364 13.05 2.04 -7.07
CA LEU A 364 13.51 3.43 -7.03
C LEU A 364 12.41 4.45 -7.39
N GLY A 365 11.24 3.99 -7.88
CA GLY A 365 10.14 4.88 -8.26
C GLY A 365 10.40 5.71 -9.52
N PHE A 366 11.29 5.24 -10.41
CA PHE A 366 11.67 5.98 -11.61
C PHE A 366 10.86 5.59 -12.84
N ILE A 367 10.52 6.55 -13.69
CA ILE A 367 9.78 6.31 -14.94
C ILE A 367 10.46 5.30 -15.89
N TRP A 368 11.77 5.05 -15.71
CA TRP A 368 12.56 4.08 -16.47
C TRP A 368 12.03 2.63 -16.42
N TRP A 369 11.19 2.27 -15.44
CA TRP A 369 10.51 0.96 -15.47
C TRP A 369 9.67 0.80 -16.75
N LEU A 370 9.16 1.89 -17.37
CA LEU A 370 8.47 1.84 -18.66
C LEU A 370 9.37 1.38 -19.79
N ALA A 371 10.60 1.88 -19.84
CA ALA A 371 11.56 1.49 -20.85
C ALA A 371 11.88 -0.01 -20.72
N PHE A 372 12.11 -0.50 -19.50
CA PHE A 372 12.31 -1.93 -19.26
C PHE A 372 11.07 -2.77 -19.56
N ALA A 373 9.86 -2.29 -19.26
CA ALA A 373 8.62 -2.97 -19.62
C ALA A 373 8.48 -3.10 -21.15
N GLY A 374 8.74 -2.01 -21.88
CA GLY A 374 8.75 -2.01 -23.35
C GLY A 374 9.78 -2.96 -23.94
N LEU A 375 11.02 -2.94 -23.41
CA LEU A 375 12.08 -3.88 -23.81
C LEU A 375 11.68 -5.34 -23.53
N GLY A 376 11.08 -5.63 -22.38
CA GLY A 376 10.67 -6.98 -22.00
C GLY A 376 9.54 -7.52 -22.88
N VAL A 377 8.50 -6.71 -23.12
CA VAL A 377 7.42 -7.05 -24.05
C VAL A 377 7.97 -7.25 -25.46
N GLY A 378 8.80 -6.32 -25.95
CA GLY A 378 9.45 -6.42 -27.26
C GLY A 378 10.30 -7.70 -27.41
N TYR A 379 11.09 -8.03 -26.39
CA TYR A 379 11.89 -9.27 -26.38
C TYR A 379 11.02 -10.51 -26.52
N VAL A 380 9.93 -10.60 -25.76
CA VAL A 380 9.00 -11.73 -25.82
C VAL A 380 8.28 -11.79 -27.17
N LEU A 381 7.84 -10.66 -27.71
CA LEU A 381 7.18 -10.61 -29.02
C LEU A 381 8.11 -11.09 -30.14
N LEU A 382 9.36 -10.63 -30.15
CA LEU A 382 10.40 -11.11 -31.08
C LEU A 382 10.69 -12.61 -30.89
N ALA A 383 10.49 -13.16 -29.69
CA ALA A 383 10.72 -14.58 -29.41
C ALA A 383 9.54 -15.49 -29.75
N ARG A 384 8.30 -14.99 -29.73
CA ARG A 384 7.09 -15.84 -29.74
C ARG A 384 6.12 -15.54 -30.87
N VAL A 385 6.12 -14.34 -31.44
CA VAL A 385 5.19 -14.00 -32.54
C VAL A 385 5.79 -14.54 -33.84
N PRO A 386 5.15 -15.50 -34.54
CA PRO A 386 5.74 -16.17 -35.71
C PRO A 386 6.20 -15.19 -36.80
N LEU A 387 5.42 -14.12 -37.03
CA LEU A 387 5.73 -13.05 -37.99
C LEU A 387 7.03 -12.29 -37.67
N LEU A 388 7.42 -12.23 -36.39
CA LEU A 388 8.61 -11.51 -35.91
C LEU A 388 9.78 -12.46 -35.63
N ALA A 389 9.50 -13.64 -35.09
CA ALA A 389 10.50 -14.64 -34.72
C ALA A 389 11.30 -15.17 -35.92
N GLY A 390 10.69 -15.23 -37.12
CA GLY A 390 11.38 -15.58 -38.35
C GLY A 390 12.27 -14.46 -38.92
N ARG A 391 12.15 -13.22 -38.43
CA ARG A 391 12.86 -12.05 -38.96
C ARG A 391 14.15 -11.72 -38.20
N VAL A 392 14.26 -12.16 -36.94
CA VAL A 392 15.39 -11.85 -36.08
C VAL A 392 15.96 -13.14 -35.51
N SER A 393 17.22 -13.44 -35.80
CA SER A 393 17.90 -14.60 -35.22
C SER A 393 17.98 -14.48 -33.70
N PRO A 394 18.07 -15.59 -32.93
CA PRO A 394 18.25 -15.54 -31.48
C PRO A 394 19.41 -14.63 -31.04
N ALA A 395 20.54 -14.69 -31.74
CA ALA A 395 21.69 -13.83 -31.50
C ALA A 395 21.41 -12.35 -31.81
N GLY A 396 20.65 -12.07 -32.86
CA GLY A 396 20.20 -10.71 -33.18
C GLY A 396 19.29 -10.13 -32.10
N ARG A 397 18.35 -10.93 -31.58
CA ARG A 397 17.45 -10.54 -30.49
C ARG A 397 18.23 -10.24 -29.21
N ASP A 398 19.20 -11.07 -28.87
CA ASP A 398 20.04 -10.88 -27.69
C ASP A 398 20.93 -9.65 -27.81
N LYS A 399 21.47 -9.36 -29.00
CA LYS A 399 22.17 -8.09 -29.27
C LYS A 399 21.25 -6.88 -29.13
N LEU A 400 20.03 -6.94 -29.65
CA LEU A 400 19.05 -5.85 -29.49
C LEU A 400 18.70 -5.62 -28.01
N ALA A 401 18.55 -6.70 -27.24
CA ALA A 401 18.33 -6.62 -25.80
C ALA A 401 19.50 -5.97 -25.07
N GLN A 402 20.73 -6.39 -25.40
CA GLN A 402 21.96 -5.81 -24.86
C GLN A 402 22.05 -4.30 -25.12
N TRP A 403 21.88 -3.89 -26.38
CA TRP A 403 21.91 -2.48 -26.76
C TRP A 403 20.77 -1.68 -26.14
N GLY A 404 19.57 -2.27 -26.04
CA GLY A 404 18.43 -1.65 -25.36
C GLY A 404 18.70 -1.42 -23.87
N VAL A 405 19.21 -2.42 -23.15
CA VAL A 405 19.59 -2.27 -21.73
C VAL A 405 20.68 -1.21 -21.58
N LEU A 406 21.70 -1.22 -22.45
CA LEU A 406 22.77 -0.23 -22.42
C LEU A 406 22.24 1.18 -22.67
N ALA A 407 21.37 1.36 -23.66
CA ALA A 407 20.76 2.66 -23.97
C ALA A 407 19.94 3.20 -22.79
N VAL A 408 19.15 2.34 -22.14
CA VAL A 408 18.40 2.72 -20.93
C VAL A 408 19.35 3.06 -19.78
N ALA A 409 20.38 2.25 -19.54
CA ALA A 409 21.37 2.52 -18.51
C ALA A 409 22.14 3.83 -18.74
N VAL A 410 22.56 4.11 -19.97
CA VAL A 410 23.19 5.39 -20.34
C VAL A 410 22.20 6.55 -20.15
N GLY A 411 20.94 6.40 -20.56
CA GLY A 411 19.89 7.39 -20.31
C GLY A 411 19.70 7.68 -18.83
N MET A 412 19.70 6.65 -17.98
CA MET A 412 19.64 6.78 -16.52
C MET A 412 20.87 7.50 -15.95
N LEU A 413 22.07 7.18 -16.44
CA LEU A 413 23.31 7.86 -16.03
C LEU A 413 23.28 9.34 -16.40
N LEU A 414 22.92 9.67 -17.64
CA LEU A 414 22.82 11.05 -18.12
C LEU A 414 21.75 11.84 -17.36
N ALA A 415 20.60 11.23 -17.07
CA ALA A 415 19.55 11.84 -16.25
C ALA A 415 20.03 12.13 -14.82
N GLY A 416 20.74 11.15 -14.21
CA GLY A 416 21.35 11.34 -12.90
C GLY A 416 22.38 12.47 -12.89
N LEU A 417 23.29 12.51 -13.86
CA LEU A 417 24.32 13.55 -13.97
C LEU A 417 23.75 14.95 -14.29
N ALA A 418 22.62 15.02 -14.98
CA ALA A 418 22.00 16.28 -15.37
C ALA A 418 21.16 16.93 -14.26
N GLY A 419 20.88 16.21 -13.15
CA GLY A 419 19.99 16.68 -12.07
C GLY A 419 18.59 17.06 -12.54
N ARG A 420 18.17 16.58 -13.72
CA ARG A 420 16.88 16.86 -14.36
C ARG A 420 16.21 15.53 -14.67
N TRP A 421 14.89 15.46 -14.52
CA TRP A 421 14.05 14.25 -14.70
C TRP A 421 13.97 13.27 -13.52
N LEU A 422 14.48 13.66 -12.35
CA LEU A 422 14.27 12.98 -11.08
C LEU A 422 13.04 13.57 -10.37
N PRO A 423 12.17 12.76 -9.73
CA PRO A 423 11.33 13.28 -8.65
C PRO A 423 12.22 13.99 -7.62
N ASP A 424 11.75 15.05 -6.96
CA ASP A 424 12.49 15.89 -5.97
C ASP A 424 13.11 15.14 -4.77
N SER A 425 13.04 13.82 -4.77
CA SER A 425 13.27 12.97 -3.61
C SER A 425 14.55 12.11 -3.70
N LEU A 426 15.07 11.84 -4.90
CA LEU A 426 16.35 11.13 -5.08
C LEU A 426 17.41 12.10 -5.62
N GLY A 427 18.42 12.42 -4.83
CA GLY A 427 19.62 13.08 -5.33
C GLY A 427 20.28 12.26 -6.45
N ASP A 428 20.98 12.95 -7.36
CA ASP A 428 21.62 12.47 -8.59
C ASP A 428 22.28 11.07 -8.51
N TRP A 429 22.80 10.69 -7.34
CA TRP A 429 23.47 9.42 -7.07
C TRP A 429 22.56 8.18 -7.09
N GLY A 430 21.27 8.31 -6.78
CA GLY A 430 20.33 7.18 -6.70
C GLY A 430 20.12 6.44 -8.03
N LEU A 431 20.37 7.12 -9.16
CA LEU A 431 20.35 6.55 -10.51
C LEU A 431 21.70 6.00 -10.95
N ILE A 432 22.80 6.66 -10.55
CA ILE A 432 24.13 6.43 -11.12
C ILE A 432 24.62 5.02 -10.83
N LEU A 433 24.53 4.56 -9.58
CA LEU A 433 25.04 3.24 -9.19
C LEU A 433 24.23 2.10 -9.84
N PRO A 434 22.88 2.07 -9.78
CA PRO A 434 22.11 1.05 -10.50
C PRO A 434 22.35 1.05 -12.00
N ALA A 435 22.44 2.24 -12.62
CA ALA A 435 22.68 2.36 -14.04
C ALA A 435 24.08 1.90 -14.44
N GLY A 436 25.12 2.24 -13.67
CA GLY A 436 26.48 1.76 -13.87
C GLY A 436 26.59 0.24 -13.74
N LEU A 437 25.91 -0.38 -12.77
CA LEU A 437 25.86 -1.84 -12.62
C LEU A 437 25.11 -2.51 -13.78
N LEU A 438 24.02 -1.93 -14.28
CA LEU A 438 23.30 -2.42 -15.45
C LEU A 438 24.15 -2.31 -16.73
N ALA A 439 24.84 -1.18 -16.92
CA ALA A 439 25.77 -0.99 -18.04
C ALA A 439 26.96 -1.97 -17.96
N TYR A 440 27.52 -2.18 -16.77
CA TYR A 440 28.56 -3.18 -16.54
C TYR A 440 28.08 -4.58 -16.91
N LEU A 441 26.87 -4.97 -16.47
CA LEU A 441 26.29 -6.27 -16.83
C LEU A 441 26.05 -6.41 -18.35
N ALA A 442 25.71 -5.31 -19.03
CA ALA A 442 25.54 -5.29 -20.47
C ALA A 442 26.88 -5.34 -21.25
N LEU A 443 27.95 -4.73 -20.73
CA LEU A 443 29.24 -4.58 -21.42
C LEU A 443 30.25 -5.68 -21.08
N ALA A 444 30.37 -6.07 -19.81
CA ALA A 444 31.47 -6.92 -19.30
C ALA A 444 31.37 -8.40 -19.69
N GLY A 445 30.45 -8.78 -20.58
CA GLY A 445 30.45 -10.09 -21.22
C GLY A 445 30.45 -11.27 -20.24
N TRP A 446 29.32 -11.52 -19.58
CA TRP A 446 28.71 -12.83 -19.30
C TRP A 446 29.55 -14.08 -18.95
N SER A 447 30.82 -14.04 -18.54
CA SER A 447 31.64 -15.25 -18.51
C SER A 447 31.59 -16.08 -17.22
N ARG A 448 31.17 -15.52 -16.07
CA ARG A 448 31.21 -16.23 -14.76
C ARG A 448 29.87 -16.23 -14.02
N PRO A 449 29.19 -17.39 -13.85
CA PRO A 449 27.90 -17.49 -13.16
C PRO A 449 27.91 -16.96 -11.71
N GLY A 450 28.99 -17.18 -10.96
CA GLY A 450 29.11 -16.69 -9.57
C GLY A 450 29.17 -15.16 -9.46
N ALA A 451 29.82 -14.49 -10.43
CA ALA A 451 29.88 -13.03 -10.48
C ALA A 451 28.50 -12.42 -10.78
N ARG A 452 27.65 -13.10 -11.57
CA ARG A 452 26.29 -12.62 -11.90
C ARG A 452 25.42 -12.49 -10.65
N SER A 453 25.37 -13.55 -9.84
CA SER A 453 24.59 -13.57 -8.59
C SER A 453 25.05 -12.50 -7.61
N ALA A 454 26.36 -12.27 -7.51
CA ALA A 454 26.91 -11.23 -6.65
C ALA A 454 26.52 -9.82 -7.13
N VAL A 455 26.68 -9.53 -8.43
CA VAL A 455 26.31 -8.22 -9.01
C VAL A 455 24.80 -7.97 -8.93
N LEU A 456 23.97 -9.01 -9.10
CA LEU A 456 22.52 -8.94 -8.90
C LEU A 456 22.14 -8.59 -7.45
N GLY A 457 22.77 -9.26 -6.48
CA GLY A 457 22.58 -8.97 -5.07
C GLY A 457 22.99 -7.53 -4.75
N LEU A 458 24.12 -7.07 -5.27
CA LEU A 458 24.59 -5.69 -5.13
C LEU A 458 23.63 -4.68 -5.76
N LEU A 459 23.08 -4.98 -6.95
CA LEU A 459 22.14 -4.10 -7.63
C LEU A 459 20.84 -3.93 -6.82
N LEU A 460 20.29 -5.03 -6.29
CA LEU A 460 19.10 -4.98 -5.43
C LEU A 460 19.41 -4.26 -4.11
N ALA A 461 20.54 -4.57 -3.45
CA ALA A 461 20.93 -3.92 -2.21
C ALA A 461 21.15 -2.42 -2.39
N ALA A 462 21.82 -2.00 -3.47
CA ALA A 462 22.02 -0.60 -3.82
C ALA A 462 20.70 0.13 -4.06
N ALA A 463 19.80 -0.48 -4.83
CA ALA A 463 18.48 0.10 -5.12
C ALA A 463 17.65 0.28 -3.84
N LEU A 464 17.68 -0.72 -2.95
CA LEU A 464 16.96 -0.66 -1.68
C LEU A 464 17.56 0.38 -0.74
N LEU A 465 18.88 0.46 -0.63
CA LEU A 465 19.57 1.46 0.20
C LEU A 465 19.25 2.88 -0.29
N ALA A 466 19.32 3.12 -1.60
CA ALA A 466 18.96 4.41 -2.19
C ALA A 466 17.49 4.78 -1.91
N ALA A 467 16.57 3.83 -2.11
CA ALA A 467 15.15 4.03 -1.81
C ALA A 467 14.90 4.27 -0.31
N SER A 468 15.66 3.61 0.59
CA SER A 468 15.56 3.84 2.04
C SER A 468 16.03 5.23 2.46
N ILE A 469 17.16 5.69 1.90
CA ILE A 469 17.68 7.04 2.19
C ILE A 469 16.69 8.12 1.73
N ASP A 470 16.16 7.98 0.51
CA ASP A 470 15.11 8.87 -0.04
C ASP A 470 13.85 8.86 0.83
N THR A 471 13.39 7.67 1.19
CA THR A 471 12.20 7.50 2.01
C THR A 471 12.39 8.12 3.39
N TYR A 472 13.53 7.89 4.05
CA TYR A 472 13.87 8.54 5.31
C TYR A 472 13.94 10.07 5.16
N ALA A 473 14.58 10.60 4.12
CA ALA A 473 14.65 12.04 3.87
C ALA A 473 13.28 12.68 3.61
N ARG A 474 12.39 12.00 2.87
CA ARG A 474 11.00 12.46 2.66
C ARG A 474 10.21 12.51 3.95
N TYR A 475 10.36 11.50 4.80
CA TYR A 475 9.56 11.40 6.01
C TYR A 475 10.14 12.16 7.20
N ALA A 476 11.45 12.38 7.26
CA ALA A 476 12.05 13.34 8.19
C ALA A 476 11.52 14.77 7.94
N ARG A 477 11.15 15.10 6.69
CA ARG A 477 10.42 16.34 6.37
C ARG A 477 8.94 16.32 6.78
N ALA A 478 8.36 15.14 7.01
CA ALA A 478 6.96 14.96 7.36
C ALA A 478 6.73 14.72 8.87
N SER A 479 7.73 14.23 9.60
CA SER A 479 7.75 14.17 11.06
C SER A 479 8.16 15.54 11.60
N ASP A 480 7.19 16.40 11.86
CA ASP A 480 7.46 17.67 12.52
C ASP A 480 7.68 17.42 14.03
N ASP A 481 8.93 17.49 14.49
CA ASP A 481 9.28 17.28 15.90
C ASP A 481 8.51 18.26 16.81
N ASN A 482 8.25 19.48 16.34
CA ASN A 482 7.47 20.45 17.10
C ASN A 482 6.01 20.01 17.23
N TRP A 483 5.46 19.35 16.20
CA TRP A 483 4.11 18.78 16.29
C TRP A 483 4.04 17.71 17.38
N GLN A 484 5.03 16.83 17.46
CA GLN A 484 5.08 15.80 18.50
C GLN A 484 5.21 16.40 19.91
N VAL A 485 6.02 17.44 20.07
CA VAL A 485 6.15 18.18 21.34
C VAL A 485 4.82 18.84 21.73
N MET A 486 4.11 19.46 20.78
CA MET A 486 2.78 20.04 21.02
C MET A 486 1.76 18.97 21.45
N CYS A 487 1.76 17.80 20.80
CA CYS A 487 0.90 16.68 21.19
C CYS A 487 1.17 16.22 22.62
N ALA A 488 2.45 16.03 22.98
CA ALA A 488 2.86 15.59 24.31
C ALA A 488 2.43 16.60 25.38
N TRP A 489 2.64 17.89 25.12
CA TRP A 489 2.19 18.94 26.03
C TRP A 489 0.68 18.91 26.26
N VAL A 490 -0.13 18.77 25.20
CA VAL A 490 -1.59 18.70 25.33
C VAL A 490 -2.05 17.50 26.16
N VAL A 491 -1.44 16.32 25.96
CA VAL A 491 -1.75 15.13 26.77
C VAL A 491 -1.51 15.38 28.26
N GLU A 492 -0.40 16.03 28.60
CA GLU A 492 0.02 16.25 29.98
C GLU A 492 -0.72 17.40 30.69
N ASN A 493 -1.17 18.42 29.95
CA ASN A 493 -1.58 19.70 30.53
C ASN A 493 -3.07 20.07 30.33
N THR A 494 -3.88 19.20 29.75
CA THR A 494 -5.32 19.44 29.54
C THR A 494 -6.17 18.39 30.25
N ALA A 495 -7.50 18.48 30.22
CA ALA A 495 -8.41 17.44 30.68
C ALA A 495 -8.90 16.56 29.50
N PRO A 496 -9.21 15.25 29.71
CA PRO A 496 -9.72 14.34 28.66
C PRO A 496 -10.95 14.85 27.91
N THR A 497 -11.70 15.71 28.57
CA THR A 497 -12.94 16.33 28.11
C THR A 497 -12.72 17.52 27.19
N ASP A 498 -11.50 18.07 27.14
CA ASP A 498 -11.23 19.32 26.45
C ASP A 498 -11.28 19.15 24.93
N GLN A 499 -11.89 20.13 24.27
CA GLN A 499 -12.13 20.15 22.84
C GLN A 499 -11.19 21.16 22.14
N PHE A 500 -10.72 20.80 20.95
CA PHE A 500 -9.71 21.59 20.24
C PHE A 500 -10.13 21.89 18.81
N TYR A 501 -10.00 23.15 18.41
CA TYR A 501 -9.96 23.53 17.01
C TYR A 501 -8.52 23.50 16.50
N VAL A 502 -8.27 22.88 15.35
CA VAL A 502 -6.91 22.63 14.84
C VAL A 502 -6.74 23.18 13.42
N THR A 503 -5.94 24.23 13.25
CA THR A 503 -5.60 24.81 11.93
C THR A 503 -4.33 24.15 11.37
N ALA A 504 -4.35 22.83 11.18
CA ALA A 504 -3.24 22.13 10.55
C ALA A 504 -3.27 22.32 9.01
N PRO A 505 -2.14 22.11 8.30
CA PRO A 505 -2.08 22.05 6.84
C PRO A 505 -2.89 20.89 6.21
N ALA A 506 -3.51 20.02 7.01
CA ALA A 506 -4.43 18.98 6.55
C ALA A 506 -5.90 19.43 6.77
N PRO A 507 -6.80 19.19 5.80
CA PRO A 507 -8.20 19.55 5.95
C PRO A 507 -8.90 18.53 6.84
N PHE A 508 -9.69 19.02 7.81
CA PHE A 508 -10.80 18.30 8.47
C PHE A 508 -10.62 17.81 9.93
N ARG A 509 -10.57 18.75 10.90
CA ARG A 509 -11.11 18.55 12.26
C ARG A 509 -11.46 19.88 12.95
N THR A 510 -12.66 19.96 13.52
CA THR A 510 -13.17 21.21 14.13
C THR A 510 -13.13 21.21 15.65
N CYS A 511 -13.50 20.10 16.31
CA CYS A 511 -13.55 20.02 17.77
C CYS A 511 -13.22 18.60 18.21
N ALA A 512 -11.95 18.35 18.52
CA ALA A 512 -11.45 17.34 19.46
C ALA A 512 -9.95 17.16 19.21
N TRP A 513 -9.16 16.85 20.23
CA TRP A 513 -7.77 16.43 20.04
C TRP A 513 -7.25 15.88 21.36
N ARG A 514 -6.55 14.74 21.35
CA ARG A 514 -5.82 14.28 22.55
C ARG A 514 -4.80 13.17 22.34
N PRO A 515 -4.92 12.33 21.30
CA PRO A 515 -3.75 11.70 20.75
C PRO A 515 -3.36 12.41 19.46
N ALA A 516 -2.05 12.44 19.21
CA ALA A 516 -1.44 12.93 17.98
C ALA A 516 -2.18 12.42 16.74
N LEU A 517 -2.67 11.17 16.82
CA LEU A 517 -3.39 10.33 15.85
C LEU A 517 -4.40 11.04 14.91
N ALA A 518 -3.85 11.44 13.76
CA ALA A 518 -4.42 11.78 12.47
C ALA A 518 -5.75 12.56 12.44
N ASN A 519 -5.67 13.79 11.94
CA ASN A 519 -6.79 14.71 11.75
C ASN A 519 -7.54 14.55 10.40
N ASP A 520 -7.48 13.39 9.72
CA ASP A 520 -8.28 13.15 8.50
C ASP A 520 -9.47 12.23 8.80
N TYR A 521 -10.62 12.86 9.07
CA TYR A 521 -11.90 12.20 9.30
C TYR A 521 -12.81 12.21 8.07
N SER A 522 -12.27 12.31 6.86
CA SER A 522 -13.07 12.19 5.62
C SER A 522 -13.79 10.84 5.47
N ALA A 523 -13.55 9.91 6.40
CA ALA A 523 -14.29 8.67 6.59
C ALA A 523 -15.69 8.86 7.17
N VAL A 524 -15.96 9.95 7.88
CA VAL A 524 -17.28 10.27 8.43
C VAL A 524 -18.32 10.31 7.31
N ALA A 525 -17.93 10.81 6.13
CA ALA A 525 -18.79 10.78 4.93
C ALA A 525 -19.33 9.39 4.58
N TRP A 526 -18.69 8.30 5.05
CA TRP A 526 -19.11 6.92 4.78
C TRP A 526 -20.10 6.36 5.79
N VAL A 527 -20.15 6.92 7.00
CA VAL A 527 -20.95 6.39 8.13
C VAL A 527 -22.02 7.36 8.60
N ASP A 528 -21.76 8.66 8.50
CA ASP A 528 -22.69 9.73 8.82
C ASP A 528 -22.43 10.93 7.89
N PRO A 529 -22.96 10.90 6.65
CA PRO A 529 -22.76 11.98 5.68
C PRO A 529 -23.26 13.34 6.18
N THR A 530 -24.27 13.35 7.04
CA THR A 530 -24.85 14.58 7.60
C THR A 530 -23.87 15.25 8.56
N VAL A 531 -23.30 14.51 9.52
CA VAL A 531 -22.26 15.02 10.43
C VAL A 531 -21.02 15.46 9.64
N PHE A 532 -20.67 14.75 8.58
CA PHE A 532 -19.59 15.16 7.68
C PHE A 532 -19.86 16.52 7.04
N ALA A 533 -21.06 16.74 6.49
CA ALA A 533 -21.42 18.01 5.85
C ALA A 533 -21.43 19.18 6.85
N GLN A 534 -22.00 18.97 8.04
CA GLN A 534 -22.03 19.99 9.11
C GLN A 534 -20.60 20.38 9.52
N SER A 535 -19.77 19.39 9.84
CA SER A 535 -18.38 19.64 10.26
C SER A 535 -17.57 20.36 9.19
N ARG A 536 -17.81 20.02 7.91
CA ARG A 536 -17.14 20.65 6.76
C ARG A 536 -17.53 22.13 6.60
N GLU A 537 -18.79 22.48 6.82
CA GLU A 537 -19.24 23.87 6.73
C GLU A 537 -18.66 24.72 7.86
N ILE A 538 -18.57 24.17 9.08
CA ILE A 538 -17.92 24.87 10.20
C ILE A 538 -16.42 25.07 9.93
N ASP A 539 -15.70 24.04 9.44
CA ASP A 539 -14.29 24.16 9.04
C ASP A 539 -14.09 25.23 7.95
N LYS A 540 -15.00 25.31 6.97
CA LYS A 540 -14.97 26.33 5.93
C LYS A 540 -15.13 27.75 6.51
N GLN A 541 -16.06 27.95 7.44
CA GLN A 541 -16.26 29.26 8.10
C GLN A 541 -15.04 29.67 8.93
N LEU A 542 -14.49 28.74 9.71
CA LEU A 542 -13.28 28.97 10.51
C LEU A 542 -12.05 29.25 9.65
N ARG A 543 -11.87 28.52 8.54
CA ARG A 543 -10.77 28.79 7.58
C ARG A 543 -10.92 30.15 6.91
N ALA A 544 -12.14 30.59 6.60
CA ALA A 544 -12.37 31.92 6.05
C ALA A 544 -11.91 33.03 7.02
N ALA A 545 -12.09 32.84 8.34
CA ALA A 545 -11.58 33.75 9.38
C ALA A 545 -10.05 33.75 9.52
N LEU A 546 -9.34 32.78 8.92
CA LEU A 546 -7.88 32.68 8.92
C LEU A 546 -7.24 33.17 7.61
N GLN A 547 -8.04 33.38 6.55
CA GLN A 547 -7.54 33.82 5.25
C GLN A 547 -7.30 35.35 5.24
N ALA A 548 -6.21 35.77 4.59
CA ALA A 548 -5.73 37.16 4.41
C ALA A 548 -4.72 37.72 5.45
N GLY A 549 -3.98 36.88 6.17
CA GLY A 549 -2.81 37.32 6.97
C GLY A 549 -3.14 38.25 8.15
N GLN A 550 -4.42 38.40 8.46
CA GLN A 550 -4.96 39.14 9.58
C GLN A 550 -5.81 38.18 10.41
N TRP A 551 -5.58 38.18 11.73
CA TRP A 551 -6.27 37.32 12.67
C TRP A 551 -7.36 38.14 13.37
N ASP A 552 -8.63 37.86 13.10
CA ASP A 552 -9.70 38.32 13.98
C ASP A 552 -9.83 37.31 15.14
N VAL A 553 -9.04 37.54 16.18
CA VAL A 553 -8.99 36.71 17.40
C VAL A 553 -10.39 36.53 17.99
N THR A 554 -11.19 37.59 17.96
CA THR A 554 -12.53 37.64 18.52
C THR A 554 -13.49 36.79 17.70
N GLN A 555 -13.44 36.91 16.37
CA GLN A 555 -14.24 36.07 15.47
C GLN A 555 -13.83 34.60 15.59
N LEU A 556 -12.52 34.30 15.61
CA LEU A 556 -12.04 32.92 15.71
C LEU A 556 -12.42 32.28 17.05
N ARG A 557 -12.25 33.00 18.17
CA ARG A 557 -12.71 32.54 19.49
C ARG A 557 -14.22 32.37 19.54
N GLY A 558 -14.98 33.30 18.95
CA GLY A 558 -16.44 33.20 18.86
C GLY A 558 -16.89 31.97 18.08
N LEU A 559 -16.28 31.71 16.92
CA LEU A 559 -16.58 30.54 16.10
C LEU A 559 -16.12 29.22 16.75
N ALA A 560 -14.93 29.20 17.36
CA ALA A 560 -14.43 28.04 18.09
C ALA A 560 -15.30 27.74 19.33
N ALA A 561 -15.72 28.77 20.07
CA ALA A 561 -16.65 28.61 21.20
C ALA A 561 -18.02 28.12 20.73
N ALA A 562 -18.55 28.65 19.63
CA ALA A 562 -19.80 28.19 19.03
C ALA A 562 -19.73 26.74 18.54
N ALA A 563 -18.55 26.29 18.13
CA ALA A 563 -18.29 24.89 17.78
C ALA A 563 -18.04 24.00 19.02
N GLY A 564 -17.89 24.58 20.21
CA GLY A 564 -17.68 23.86 21.46
C GLY A 564 -16.21 23.54 21.76
N ALA A 565 -15.24 24.25 21.17
CA ALA A 565 -13.82 24.08 21.45
C ALA A 565 -13.36 24.89 22.68
N ASP A 566 -12.57 24.26 23.54
CA ASP A 566 -11.91 24.89 24.70
C ASP A 566 -10.57 25.55 24.32
N TYR A 567 -9.92 25.00 23.28
CA TYR A 567 -8.64 25.49 22.77
C TYR A 567 -8.63 25.65 21.25
N ILE A 568 -7.73 26.52 20.79
CA ILE A 568 -7.44 26.76 19.37
C ILE A 568 -5.96 26.51 19.14
N LEU A 569 -5.63 25.50 18.32
CA LEU A 569 -4.29 25.24 17.84
C LEU A 569 -4.11 25.80 16.44
N VAL A 570 -3.03 26.54 16.22
CA VAL A 570 -2.69 27.10 14.91
C VAL A 570 -1.29 26.70 14.42
N ALA A 571 -1.07 26.67 13.09
CA ALA A 571 0.20 26.30 12.45
C ALA A 571 0.76 27.42 11.53
N GLN A 572 2.02 27.82 11.76
CA GLN A 572 2.83 28.89 11.12
C GLN A 572 2.31 30.32 11.39
N PRO A 573 3.14 31.38 11.28
CA PRO A 573 3.20 32.45 12.26
C PRO A 573 1.96 33.35 12.20
N PHE A 574 1.06 33.15 13.15
CA PHE A 574 -0.01 34.10 13.43
C PHE A 574 0.43 34.92 14.64
N ALA A 575 0.84 36.15 14.40
CA ALA A 575 1.06 37.11 15.48
C ALA A 575 -0.31 37.61 15.94
N ALA A 576 -0.78 37.13 17.08
CA ALA A 576 -1.80 37.79 17.87
C ALA A 576 -1.05 38.72 18.84
N PRO A 577 -0.77 39.99 18.50
CA PRO A 577 0.06 40.86 19.34
C PRO A 577 -0.50 41.02 20.77
N ASP A 578 -1.80 40.79 20.96
CA ASP A 578 -2.52 41.09 22.19
C ASP A 578 -2.88 39.85 23.04
N VAL A 579 -2.56 38.62 22.58
CA VAL A 579 -2.86 37.39 23.33
C VAL A 579 -1.66 36.43 23.25
N PRO A 580 -0.93 36.20 24.36
CA PRO A 580 0.13 35.21 24.37
C PRO A 580 -0.44 33.78 24.26
N PRO A 581 0.23 32.87 23.53
CA PRO A 581 -0.16 31.46 23.50
C PRO A 581 0.07 30.80 24.86
N LEU A 582 -0.77 29.81 25.20
CA LEU A 582 -0.58 28.94 26.37
C LEU A 582 0.67 28.07 26.22
N PHE A 583 0.92 27.61 25.01
CA PHE A 583 2.10 26.83 24.66
C PHE A 583 2.47 27.06 23.19
N GLN A 584 3.78 27.08 22.91
CA GLN A 584 4.30 27.27 21.57
C GLN A 584 5.53 26.38 21.36
N THR A 585 5.60 25.74 20.19
CA THR A 585 6.78 24.99 19.74
C THR A 585 6.89 25.08 18.23
N GLY A 586 8.05 25.53 17.76
CA GLY A 586 8.28 25.84 16.34
C GLY A 586 7.14 26.69 15.74
N PRO A 587 6.45 26.18 14.70
CA PRO A 587 5.36 26.91 14.06
C PRO A 587 3.99 26.74 14.73
N TYR A 588 3.87 25.91 15.77
CA TYR A 588 2.58 25.61 16.38
C TYR A 588 2.35 26.44 17.63
N ALA A 589 1.16 27.02 17.76
CA ALA A 589 0.74 27.78 18.94
C ALA A 589 -0.65 27.33 19.40
N LEU A 590 -0.84 27.26 20.71
CA LEU A 590 -2.11 26.89 21.34
C LEU A 590 -2.67 28.09 22.13
N PHE A 591 -3.94 28.41 21.92
CA PHE A 591 -4.66 29.50 22.58
C PHE A 591 -5.89 28.97 23.31
N PRO A 592 -6.30 29.58 24.43
CA PRO A 592 -7.59 29.31 25.03
C PRO A 592 -8.68 30.02 24.23
N THR A 593 -9.82 29.36 24.11
CA THR A 593 -11.02 29.94 23.50
C THR A 593 -11.69 30.96 24.42
N ARG A 594 -11.49 30.84 25.75
CA ARG A 594 -12.07 31.72 26.79
C ARG A 594 -11.02 32.56 27.49
#